data_AF-A0A1H4J7E3-F1
#
_entry.id   AF-A0A1H4J7E3-F1
#
_cell.length_a   1.000
_cell.length_b   1.000
_cell.length_c   1.000
_cell.angle_alpha   90.00
_cell.angle_beta   90.00
_cell.angle_gamma   90.00
#
_symmetry.space_group_name_H-M   'P 1'
#
loop_
_entity.id
_entity.type
_entity.pdbx_description
1 polymer ?
#
loop_
_entity_poly.entity_id
_entity_poly.type
_entity_poly.pdbx_seq_one_letter_code
_entity_poly.pdbx_strand_id
1 'polypeptide(L)' 'MPVQIPEAANTTQNNWRFCVRCLSLFWNGRRDNGHCPHPAGGAHQAMSWDFYLPADPEGSVNQRLGQFPTGP' A
#
# COMPACT_ATOMS: atom_id res chain seq x y z
N MET A 1 -11.83 -2.23 14.20
CA MET A 1 -12.53 -1.52 13.11
C MET A 1 -12.12 -2.17 11.80
N PRO A 2 -13.03 -2.65 10.95
CA PRO A 2 -12.63 -3.16 9.63
C PRO A 2 -12.14 -1.99 8.77
N VAL A 3 -10.92 -2.09 8.25
CA VAL A 3 -10.39 -1.13 7.28
C VAL A 3 -11.34 -1.09 6.09
N GLN A 4 -11.90 0.08 5.80
CA GLN A 4 -12.74 0.30 4.63
C GLN A 4 -11.83 0.41 3.41
N ILE A 5 -11.49 -0.73 2.81
CA ILE A 5 -10.85 -0.77 1.50
C ILE A 5 -11.95 -0.46 0.48
N PRO A 6 -11.75 0.46 -0.48
CA PRO A 6 -12.74 0.69 -1.53
C PRO A 6 -13.12 -0.65 -2.15
N GLU A 7 -14.42 -0.97 -2.24
CA GLU A 7 -14.92 -2.21 -2.89
C GLU A 7 -14.39 -2.38 -4.32
N ALA A 8 -13.94 -1.29 -4.93
CA ALA A 8 -13.30 -1.25 -6.23
C ALA A 8 -11.85 -1.76 -6.30
N ALA A 9 -11.17 -1.90 -5.15
CA ALA A 9 -9.82 -2.45 -5.13
C ALA A 9 -9.90 -3.98 -5.25
N ASN A 10 -10.01 -4.49 -6.48
CA ASN A 10 -10.05 -5.93 -6.75
C ASN A 10 -8.71 -6.64 -6.46
N THR A 11 -7.65 -5.86 -6.22
CA THR A 11 -6.36 -6.35 -5.76
C THR A 11 -5.80 -5.43 -4.68
N THR A 12 -5.36 -6.03 -3.57
CA THR A 12 -4.65 -5.31 -2.50
C THR A 12 -3.25 -5.87 -2.38
N GLN A 13 -2.28 -4.99 -2.15
CA GLN A 13 -0.93 -5.33 -1.78
C GLN A 13 -0.79 -5.15 -0.26
N ASN A 14 -0.57 -6.25 0.43
CA ASN A 14 -0.22 -6.29 1.84
C ASN A 14 1.31 -6.30 2.02
N ASN A 15 1.78 -6.48 3.27
CA ASN A 15 3.19 -6.41 3.67
C ASN A 15 3.84 -5.03 3.50
N TRP A 16 3.06 -3.95 3.44
CA TRP A 16 3.61 -2.61 3.51
C TRP A 16 3.86 -2.23 4.96
N ARG A 17 5.10 -1.86 5.28
CA ARG A 17 5.53 -1.54 6.64
C ARG A 17 6.08 -0.12 6.70
N PHE A 18 5.92 0.53 7.84
CA PHE A 18 6.51 1.85 8.08
C PHE A 18 7.87 1.71 8.76
N CYS A 19 8.88 2.37 8.19
CA CYS A 19 10.22 2.44 8.77
C CYS A 19 10.39 3.73 9.56
N VAL A 20 10.52 3.62 10.88
CA VAL A 20 10.64 4.78 11.78
C VAL A 20 11.96 5.56 11.61
N ARG A 21 12.97 4.96 10.98
CA ARG A 21 14.26 5.63 10.74
C ARG A 21 14.17 6.67 9.64
N CYS A 22 13.52 6.34 8.52
CA CYS A 22 13.41 7.22 7.35
C CYS A 22 12.00 7.77 7.12
N LEU A 23 11.04 7.42 7.99
CA LEU A 23 9.65 7.87 7.95
C LEU A 23 8.91 7.56 6.63
N SER A 24 9.31 6.48 5.95
CA SER A 24 8.71 6.04 4.69
C SER A 24 8.03 4.67 4.83
N LEU A 25 7.02 4.43 4.00
CA LEU A 25 6.51 3.08 3.75
C LEU A 25 7.46 2.34 2.80
N PHE A 26 7.64 1.05 3.06
CA PHE A 26 8.38 0.15 2.18
C PHE A 26 7.66 -1.20 2.12
N TRP A 27 7.86 -1.93 1.02
CA TRP A 27 7.28 -3.25 0.85
C TRP A 27 8.20 -4.33 1.43
N ASN A 28 7.75 -5.00 2.48
CA ASN A 28 8.48 -6.03 3.23
C ASN A 28 8.28 -7.44 2.64
N GLY A 29 8.05 -7.54 1.32
CA GLY A 29 7.87 -8.80 0.61
C GLY A 29 9.17 -9.37 0.00
N ARG A 30 10.27 -8.61 0.04
CA ARG A 30 11.60 -9.05 -0.42
C ARG A 30 12.48 -9.40 0.77
N ARG A 31 13.38 -10.37 0.60
CA ARG A 31 14.28 -10.84 1.68
C ARG A 31 15.22 -9.74 2.20
N ASP A 32 15.57 -8.78 1.36
CA ASP A 32 16.51 -7.69 1.64
C ASP A 32 15.83 -6.40 2.12
N ASN A 33 14.49 -6.33 2.12
CA ASN A 33 13.67 -5.17 2.50
C ASN A 33 13.98 -3.84 1.80
N GLY A 34 14.90 -3.82 0.83
CA GLY A 34 15.38 -2.61 0.17
C GLY A 34 16.25 -1.71 1.06
N HIS A 35 16.92 -0.76 0.42
CA HIS A 35 17.84 0.17 1.07
C HIS A 35 17.11 1.31 1.78
N CYS A 36 17.42 1.50 3.07
CA CYS A 36 16.91 2.60 3.88
C CYS A 36 17.77 3.85 3.69
N PRO A 37 17.20 5.01 3.31
CA PRO A 37 17.94 6.26 3.10
C PRO A 37 18.39 6.96 4.39
N HIS A 38 18.12 6.38 5.56
CA HIS A 38 18.62 6.91 6.83
C HIS A 38 20.16 6.93 6.82
N PRO A 39 20.84 7.94 7.42
CA PRO A 39 22.30 8.07 7.36
C PRO A 39 23.09 6.86 7.87
N ALA A 40 22.52 6.11 8.81
CA ALA A 40 23.12 4.84 9.29
C ALA A 40 23.10 3.71 8.24
N GLY A 41 22.39 3.90 7.12
CA GLY A 41 22.22 2.94 6.04
C GLY A 41 21.51 1.64 6.46
N GLY A 42 21.65 0.63 5.60
CA GLY A 42 21.13 -0.73 5.81
C GLY A 42 19.74 -0.96 5.24
N ALA A 43 19.14 -2.08 5.64
CA ALA A 43 17.80 -2.47 5.21
C ALA A 43 16.70 -1.71 5.97
N HIS A 44 15.54 -1.55 5.37
CA HIS A 44 14.39 -1.00 6.07
C HIS A 44 13.98 -1.88 7.27
N GLN A 45 13.65 -1.22 8.39
CA GLN A 45 13.14 -1.87 9.60
C GLN A 45 11.61 -1.83 9.65
N ALA A 46 10.97 -3.00 9.76
CA ALA A 46 9.52 -3.15 9.86
C ALA A 46 9.03 -2.96 11.30
N MET A 47 8.75 -1.72 11.71
CA MET A 47 8.40 -1.39 13.11
C MET A 47 6.94 -0.97 13.33
N SER A 48 6.06 -1.10 12.33
CA SER A 48 4.65 -0.65 12.38
C SER A 48 3.66 -1.76 11.97
N TRP A 49 2.37 -1.42 11.92
CA TRP A 49 1.31 -2.28 11.38
C TRP A 49 1.55 -2.63 9.91
N ASP A 50 0.81 -3.64 9.45
CA ASP A 50 0.76 -3.98 8.04
C ASP A 50 -0.29 -3.11 7.34
N PHE A 51 0.16 -2.33 6.35
CA PHE A 51 -0.68 -1.48 5.54
C PHE A 51 -1.12 -2.25 4.29
N TYR A 52 -2.39 -2.06 3.92
CA TYR A 52 -2.97 -2.64 2.72
C TYR A 52 -3.17 -1.52 1.72
N LEU A 53 -2.40 -1.54 0.64
CA LEU A 53 -2.54 -0.58 -0.45
C LEU A 53 -3.32 -1.23 -1.60
N PRO A 54 -4.16 -0.50 -2.34
CA PRO A 54 -4.68 -0.98 -3.61
C PRO A 54 -3.50 -1.28 -4.57
N ALA A 55 -3.39 -2.51 -5.07
CA ALA A 55 -2.29 -2.91 -5.94
C ALA A 55 -2.45 -2.39 -7.38
N ASP A 56 -3.70 -2.08 -7.76
CA ASP A 56 -4.05 -1.43 -9.01
C ASP A 56 -4.83 -0.14 -8.73
N PRO A 57 -4.15 1.00 -8.55
CA PRO A 57 -4.82 2.28 -8.38
C PRO A 57 -5.61 2.68 -9.63
N GLU A 58 -5.20 2.24 -10.84
CA GLU A 58 -5.90 2.55 -12.09
C GLU A 58 -7.22 1.79 -12.21
N GLY A 59 -7.25 0.49 -11.90
CA GLY A 59 -8.49 -0.28 -11.76
C GLY A 59 -9.40 0.25 -10.64
N SER A 60 -8.80 0.74 -9.55
CA SER A 60 -9.53 1.31 -8.40
C SER A 60 -10.18 2.67 -8.70
N VAL A 61 -9.57 3.52 -9.54
CA VAL A 61 -10.17 4.80 -9.98
C VAL A 61 -11.19 4.59 -11.11
N ASN A 62 -10.93 3.66 -12.03
CA ASN A 62 -11.78 3.44 -13.20
C ASN A 62 -13.09 2.69 -12.87
N GLN A 63 -13.14 1.93 -11.77
CA GLN A 63 -14.39 1.30 -11.32
C GLN A 63 -15.40 2.32 -10.73
N ARG A 64 -14.97 3.52 -10.34
CA ARG A 64 -15.89 4.60 -9.92
C ARG A 64 -16.38 5.48 -11.08
N LEU A 65 -15.73 5.42 -12.25
CA LEU A 65 -16.13 6.20 -13.43
C LEU A 65 -17.03 5.40 -14.38
N GLY A 66 -17.03 4.07 -14.30
CA GLY A 66 -17.89 3.20 -15.12
C GLY A 66 -19.23 2.81 -14.50
N GLN A 67 -19.51 3.17 -13.25
CA GLN A 67 -20.71 2.71 -12.51
C GLN A 67 -21.64 3.86 -12.09
N PHE A 68 -21.72 4.93 -12.87
CA PHE A 68 -22.89 5.79 -12.79
C PHE A 68 -23.99 5.10 -13.59
N PRO A 69 -25.10 4.67 -12.98
CA PRO A 69 -26.25 4.22 -13.75
C PRO A 69 -26.72 5.41 -14.58
N THR A 70 -26.44 5.38 -15.87
CA THR A 70 -27.13 6.25 -16.82
C THR A 70 -28.56 5.73 -16.89
N GLY A 71 -29.44 6.38 -16.12
CA GLY A 71 -30.87 6.17 -16.22
C GLY A 71 -31.61 7.47 -15.87
N PRO A 72 -32.76 7.75 -16.50
CA PRO A 72 -33.53 6.88 -17.39
C PRO A 72 -33.02 6.76 -18.82
#